data_AF-A0A7W7IP67-F1
#
_entry.id   AF-A0A7W7IP67-F1
#
_cell.length_a   1.000
_cell.length_b   1.000
_cell.length_c   1.000
_cell.angle_alpha   90.00
_cell.angle_beta   90.00
_cell.angle_gamma   90.00
#
_symmetry.space_group_name_H-M   'P 1'
#
loop_
_entity.id
_entity.type
_entity.pdbx_description
1 polymer ?
#
loop_
_entity_poly.entity_id
_entity_poly.type
_entity_poly.pdbx_seq_one_letter_code
_entity_poly.pdbx_strand_id
1 'polypeptide(L)' 'MKNKLSDLNNHLFAQLERLGEEDLTADQIDKEVNRSKAIIGVAAQIVSAQNLNLRAVELIAEHGERFHDKLTMIEAPR' A
#
# COMPACT_ATOMS: atom_id res chain seq x y z
N MET A 1 4.99 -12.98 7.17
CA MET A 1 3.67 -12.36 6.87
C MET A 1 3.47 -12.34 5.37
N LYS A 2 2.28 -12.72 4.89
CA LYS A 2 1.99 -12.94 3.47
C LYS A 2 1.64 -11.66 2.68
N ASN A 3 1.60 -10.49 3.30
CA ASN A 3 1.22 -9.24 2.65
C ASN A 3 2.06 -8.08 3.23
N LYS A 4 3.22 -7.79 2.65
CA LYS A 4 4.12 -6.69 3.02
C LYS A 4 4.03 -5.54 2.02
N LEU A 5 4.49 -4.34 2.41
CA LEU A 5 4.66 -3.21 1.48
C LEU A 5 5.60 -3.55 0.31
N SER A 6 6.62 -4.38 0.56
CA SER A 6 7.49 -4.89 -0.50
C SER A 6 6.71 -5.66 -1.57
N ASP A 7 5.67 -6.38 -1.18
CA ASP A 7 4.86 -7.18 -2.11
C ASP A 7 4.00 -6.25 -2.99
N LEU A 8 3.47 -5.16 -2.42
CA LEU A 8 2.78 -4.11 -3.18
C LEU A 8 3.71 -3.46 -4.22
N ASN A 9 4.94 -3.10 -3.82
CA ASN A 9 5.92 -2.54 -4.75
C ASN A 9 6.22 -3.52 -5.89
N ASN A 10 6.42 -4.80 -5.59
CA ASN A 10 6.64 -5.83 -6.60
C ASN A 10 5.46 -5.92 -7.59
N HIS A 11 4.22 -5.84 -7.10
CA HIS A 11 3.04 -5.83 -7.97
C HIS A 11 2.96 -4.58 -8.86
N LEU A 12 3.35 -3.41 -8.35
CA LEU A 12 3.41 -2.18 -9.13
C LEU A 12 4.47 -2.25 -10.23
N PHE A 13 5.68 -2.74 -9.94
CA PHE A 13 6.73 -2.93 -10.94
C PHE A 13 6.34 -3.97 -11.99
N ALA A 14 5.77 -5.10 -11.58
CA ALA A 14 5.26 -6.09 -12.53
C ALA A 14 4.14 -5.53 -13.42
N GLN A 15 3.36 -4.56 -12.92
CA GLN A 15 2.36 -3.87 -13.73
C GLN A 15 2.97 -2.93 -14.76
N LEU A 16 4.06 -2.24 -14.40
CA LEU A 16 4.83 -1.40 -15.34
C LEU A 16 5.44 -2.24 -16.45
N GLU A 17 6.00 -3.41 -16.13
CA GLU A 17 6.55 -4.34 -17.12
C GLU A 17 5.48 -4.82 -18.09
N ARG A 18 4.32 -5.27 -17.58
CA ARG A 18 3.19 -5.71 -18.43
C ARG A 18 2.70 -4.61 -19.37
N LEU A 19 2.58 -3.38 -18.89
CA LEU A 19 2.16 -2.25 -19.75
C LEU A 19 3.18 -1.89 -20.84
N GLY A 20 4.45 -2.27 -20.67
CA GLY A 20 5.52 -2.07 -21.63
C GLY A 20 5.67 -3.18 -22.67
N GLU A 21 4.86 -4.24 -22.61
CA GLU A 21 4.87 -5.32 -23.60
C GLU A 21 4.45 -4.78 -24.99
N GLU A 22 5.34 -4.84 -25.97
CA GLU A 22 5.16 -4.22 -27.29
C GLU A 22 4.07 -4.90 -28.13
N ASP A 23 3.79 -6.18 -27.87
CA ASP A 23 2.85 -7.00 -28.64
C ASP A 23 1.41 -6.97 -28.10
N LEU A 24 1.09 -6.06 -27.16
CA LEU A 24 -0.26 -5.96 -26.62
C LEU A 24 -1.25 -5.42 -27.65
N THR A 25 -2.39 -6.09 -27.73
CA THR A 25 -3.56 -5.56 -28.45
C THR A 25 -4.23 -4.44 -27.65
N ALA A 26 -5.03 -3.60 -28.31
CA ALA A 26 -5.79 -2.53 -27.66
C ALA A 26 -6.64 -3.03 -26.47
N ASP A 27 -7.33 -4.16 -26.64
CA ASP A 27 -8.13 -4.79 -25.58
C ASP A 27 -7.28 -5.24 -24.38
N GLN A 28 -6.06 -5.68 -24.62
CA GLN A 28 -5.14 -6.07 -23.54
C GLN A 28 -4.58 -4.85 -22.81
N ILE A 29 -4.25 -3.78 -23.53
CA ILE A 29 -3.88 -2.49 -22.95
C ILE A 29 -5.00 -1.99 -22.03
N ASP A 30 -6.25 -2.01 -22.48
CA ASP A 30 -7.40 -1.57 -21.67
C ASP A 30 -7.56 -2.42 -20.40
N LYS A 31 -7.35 -3.74 -20.47
CA LYS A 31 -7.36 -4.62 -19.30
C LYS A 31 -6.26 -4.27 -18.32
N GLU A 32 -5.04 -4.06 -18.79
CA GLU A 32 -3.91 -3.71 -17.94
C GLU A 32 -4.04 -2.29 -17.36
N VAL A 33 -4.63 -1.33 -18.08
CA VAL A 33 -4.98 -0.01 -17.54
C VAL A 33 -6.00 -0.14 -16.40
N ASN A 34 -7.05 -0.95 -16.58
CA ASN A 34 -8.05 -1.18 -15.53
C ASN A 34 -7.46 -1.91 -14.32
N ARG A 35 -6.59 -2.89 -14.55
CA ARG A 35 -5.83 -3.57 -13.49
C ARG A 35 -4.95 -2.57 -12.72
N SER A 36 -4.21 -1.72 -13.41
CA SER A 36 -3.39 -0.66 -12.80
C SER A 36 -4.21 0.25 -11.89
N LYS A 37 -5.38 0.71 -12.35
CA LYS A 37 -6.29 1.55 -11.54
C LYS A 37 -6.73 0.84 -10.26
N ALA A 38 -7.07 -0.45 -10.35
CA ALA A 38 -7.44 -1.23 -9.18
C ALA A 38 -6.28 -1.38 -8.19
N ILE A 39 -5.07 -1.67 -8.69
CA ILE A 39 -3.86 -1.78 -7.84
C ILE A 39 -3.56 -0.44 -7.15
N ILE A 40 -3.63 0.68 -7.87
CA ILE A 40 -3.44 2.03 -7.31
C ILE A 40 -4.47 2.31 -6.21
N GLY A 41 -5.74 1.93 -6.43
CA GLY A 41 -6.80 2.10 -5.45
C GLY A 41 -6.51 1.36 -4.13
N VAL A 42 -6.08 0.09 -4.22
CA VAL A 42 -5.69 -0.71 -3.05
C VAL A 42 -4.42 -0.15 -2.41
N ALA A 43 -3.43 0.24 -3.20
CA ALA A 43 -2.18 0.84 -2.73
C ALA A 43 -2.42 2.09 -1.89
N ALA A 44 -3.33 2.97 -2.33
CA ALA A 44 -3.68 4.19 -1.62
C ALA A 44 -4.28 3.90 -0.23
N GLN A 45 -5.14 2.88 -0.12
CA GLN A 45 -5.70 2.45 1.18
C GLN A 45 -4.62 1.90 2.11
N ILE A 46 -3.68 1.11 1.58
CA ILE A 46 -2.56 0.58 2.36
C ILE A 46 -1.68 1.72 2.89
N VAL A 47 -1.28 2.66 2.03
CA VAL A 47 -0.46 3.82 2.43
C VAL A 47 -1.20 4.68 3.46
N SER A 48 -2.51 4.89 3.30
CA SER A 48 -3.33 5.62 4.27
C SER A 48 -3.29 4.95 5.65
N ALA A 49 -3.45 3.62 5.71
CA ALA A 49 -3.35 2.87 6.96
C ALA A 49 -1.94 2.97 7.59
N GLN A 50 -0.88 2.91 6.78
CA GLN A 50 0.50 3.06 7.28
C GLN A 50 0.77 4.48 7.81
N ASN A 51 0.22 5.51 7.18
CA ASN A 51 0.33 6.88 7.68
C ASN A 51 -0.39 7.06 9.03
N LEU A 52 -1.51 6.37 9.26
CA LEU A 52 -2.17 6.34 10.58
C LEU A 52 -1.27 5.68 11.63
N ASN A 53 -0.62 4.56 11.28
CA ASN A 53 0.35 3.90 12.17
C ASN A 53 1.53 4.81 12.50
N LEU A 54 2.11 5.49 11.50
CA LEU A 54 3.21 6.43 11.70
C LEU A 54 2.79 7.56 12.65
N ARG A 55 1.62 8.16 12.44
CA ARG A 55 1.10 9.22 13.33
C ARG A 55 0.89 8.74 14.76
N ALA A 56 0.47 7.49 14.96
CA ALA A 56 0.35 6.92 16.29
C ALA A 56 1.72 6.75 16.97
N VAL A 57 2.73 6.30 16.22
CA VAL A 57 4.11 6.22 16.70
C VAL A 57 4.66 7.61 17.04
N GLU A 58 4.45 8.61 16.19
CA GLU A 58 4.83 10.01 16.45
C GLU A 58 4.16 10.54 17.72
N LEU A 59 2.86 10.30 17.90
CA LEU A 59 2.12 10.76 19.07
C LEU A 59 2.63 10.13 20.38
N ILE A 60 2.97 8.83 20.36
CA ILE A 60 3.60 8.15 21.50
C ILE A 60 5.01 8.72 21.74
N ALA A 61 5.80 8.95 20.70
CA ALA A 61 7.16 9.49 20.84
C ALA A 61 7.16 10.91 21.43
N GLU A 62 6.19 11.75 21.06
CA GLU A 62 6.05 13.12 21.53
C GLU A 62 5.46 13.23 22.93
N HIS A 63 4.48 12.39 23.28
CA HIS A 63 3.68 12.56 24.49
C HIS A 63 3.83 11.41 25.51
N GLY A 64 4.65 10.41 25.19
CA GLY A 64 4.83 9.19 25.96
C GLY A 64 3.67 8.20 25.85
N GLU A 65 3.80 7.07 26.55
CA GLU A 65 2.87 5.93 26.51
C GLU A 65 1.45 6.23 27.04
N ARG A 66 1.15 7.46 27.48
CA ARG A 66 -0.13 7.85 28.08
C ARG A 66 -1.32 7.65 27.13
N PHE A 67 -1.07 7.58 25.82
CA PHE A 67 -2.08 7.36 24.80
C PHE A 67 -2.08 5.95 24.21
N HIS A 68 -1.18 5.07 24.64
CA HIS A 68 -1.04 3.71 24.12
C HIS A 68 -2.36 2.92 24.16
N ASP A 69 -3.07 2.95 25.29
CA ASP A 69 -4.36 2.27 25.46
C ASP A 69 -5.48 2.81 24.57
N LYS A 70 -5.30 4.00 23.98
CA LYS A 70 -6.23 4.62 23.03
C LYS A 70 -5.84 4.34 21.57
N LEU A 71 -4.69 3.74 21.31
CA LEU A 71 -4.15 3.41 19.99
C LEU A 71 -4.30 1.92 19.63
N THR A 72 -5.14 1.18 20.37
CA THR A 72 -5.32 -0.29 20.27
C THR A 72 -5.75 -0.82 18.90
N MET A 73 -6.22 0.05 17.99
CA MET A 73 -6.58 -0.30 16.61
C MET A 73 -5.36 -0.34 15.65
N ILE A 74 -4.21 0.14 16.10
CA ILE A 74 -2.98 0.21 15.33
C ILE A 74 -2.08 -0.92 15.83
N GLU A 75 -1.97 -2.00 15.03
CA GLU A 75 -0.99 -3.04 15.33
C GLU A 75 0.40 -2.40 15.38
N ALA A 76 1.11 -2.60 16.50
CA ALA A 76 2.50 -2.20 16.61
C ALA A 76 3.31 -2.87 15.48
N PRO A 77 4.27 -2.18 14.86
CA PRO A 77 5.19 -2.82 13.93
C PRO A 77 5.91 -3.97 14.66
N ARG A 78 5.74 -5.20 14.17
CA ARG A 78 6.43 -6.40 14.68
C ARG A 78 7.85 -6.50 14.16
#